data_AF-A0A7V8ZNF1-F1
#
_entry.id   AF-A0A7V8ZNF1-F1
#
_cell.length_a   1.000
_cell.length_b   1.000
_cell.length_c   1.000
_cell.angle_alpha   90.00
_cell.angle_beta   90.00
_cell.angle_gamma   90.00
#
_symmetry.space_group_name_H-M   'P 1'
#
loop_
_entity.id
_entity.type
_entity.pdbx_description
1 polymer ?
#
loop_
_entity_poly.entity_id
_entity_poly.type
_entity_poly.pdbx_seq_one_letter_code
_entity_poly.pdbx_strand_id
1 'polypeptide(L)'
;MAIKKTTGSKRSSPSKGDQSATASAFAKNTMAGPSTPSAVSSDTELPSRPAPKTKGAPPRDAARERILADKMTATQALSAAMPYNANKAAEHGRDAALAPPEGTTVEPSDPTVSASTVSETTASDKVGAGTPPQGINPANAPLDHVRVDSGGQALTTSLGVKIANNQSSLKAGLRGPTLLEDFILRDKITHFDHERIPERVVHARGSGAHGYFESYEDLSDLTMAAPFAEAGKRTPLFVRFSTVVGERGSTDLARDVRGFAVKFYTDEGNWDLVGNNIPIFFIQDAMKFPDLVHAVKPEPHHGMPQAGSAHDTFWDFAGLMPEITHMLMWVM
;
A
#
# COMPACT_ATOMS: atom_id res chain seq x y z
N MET A 1 28.23 10.78 -42.81
CA MET A 1 28.64 10.62 -44.22
C MET A 1 27.57 9.76 -44.91
N ALA A 2 26.90 10.34 -45.92
CA ALA A 2 26.03 9.73 -46.96
C ALA A 2 25.02 8.63 -46.56
N ILE A 3 23.70 8.85 -46.48
CA ILE A 3 22.73 9.13 -47.57
C ILE A 3 22.91 8.21 -48.79
N LYS A 4 21.95 7.30 -49.01
CA LYS A 4 21.48 6.97 -50.36
C LYS A 4 19.99 6.64 -50.38
N LYS A 5 19.25 7.55 -51.03
CA LYS A 5 17.88 7.41 -51.55
C LYS A 5 17.86 6.49 -52.77
N THR A 6 16.70 5.86 -53.04
CA THR A 6 15.96 5.82 -54.33
C THR A 6 14.67 5.00 -54.12
N THR A 7 13.46 5.61 -54.07
CA THR A 7 12.45 5.77 -55.17
C THR A 7 11.94 4.44 -55.75
N GLY A 8 10.66 4.10 -55.89
CA GLY A 8 9.37 4.80 -55.78
C GLY A 8 8.45 4.37 -56.96
N SER A 9 7.19 4.01 -56.71
CA SER A 9 6.06 4.01 -57.70
C SER A 9 4.74 3.71 -56.96
N LYS A 10 3.86 4.71 -56.72
CA LYS A 10 2.55 5.00 -57.38
C LYS A 10 1.57 3.81 -57.39
N ARG A 11 0.25 3.92 -57.17
CA ARG A 11 -0.76 4.96 -56.85
C ARG A 11 -2.08 4.18 -56.73
N SER A 12 -2.99 4.55 -55.84
CA SER A 12 -4.41 4.82 -56.17
C SER A 12 -5.22 5.19 -54.92
N SER A 13 -6.09 6.16 -55.11
CA SER A 13 -7.04 6.75 -54.16
C SER A 13 -8.46 6.52 -54.69
N PRO A 14 -9.48 6.55 -53.82
CA PRO A 14 -10.74 7.22 -54.13
C PRO A 14 -11.12 8.19 -52.99
N SER A 15 -11.23 9.50 -53.22
CA SER A 15 -12.38 10.28 -53.74
C SER A 15 -13.52 10.49 -52.73
N LYS A 16 -13.76 11.78 -52.44
CA LYS A 16 -14.82 12.36 -51.60
C LYS A 16 -16.19 12.39 -52.30
N GLY A 17 -17.24 12.51 -51.47
CA GLY A 17 -18.51 13.22 -51.76
C GLY A 17 -19.72 12.48 -51.19
N ASP A 18 -20.86 13.08 -50.87
CA ASP A 18 -21.23 14.31 -50.17
C ASP A 18 -22.68 14.09 -49.66
N GLN A 19 -23.04 14.71 -48.54
CA GLN A 19 -24.37 15.06 -47.98
C GLN A 19 -25.70 14.41 -48.47
N SER A 20 -26.56 14.00 -47.53
CA SER A 20 -27.76 14.77 -47.08
C SER A 20 -28.76 13.94 -46.25
N ALA A 21 -29.60 14.67 -45.52
CA ALA A 21 -30.40 14.29 -44.36
C ALA A 21 -31.71 13.51 -44.64
N THR A 22 -32.22 12.84 -43.61
CA THR A 22 -33.66 12.81 -43.31
C THR A 22 -33.89 12.64 -41.81
N ALA A 23 -34.75 13.49 -41.26
CA ALA A 23 -35.20 13.51 -39.88
C ALA A 23 -36.33 12.49 -39.64
N SER A 24 -36.45 11.97 -38.42
CA SER A 24 -37.77 11.61 -37.88
C SER A 24 -37.80 11.62 -36.34
N ALA A 25 -38.61 12.56 -35.85
CA ALA A 25 -39.48 12.54 -34.68
C ALA A 25 -38.99 12.05 -33.29
N PHE A 26 -38.85 13.03 -32.41
CA PHE A 26 -39.01 12.95 -30.96
C PHE A 26 -40.43 12.48 -30.56
N ALA A 27 -40.53 11.57 -29.59
CA ALA A 27 -41.68 11.45 -28.71
C ALA A 27 -41.21 11.27 -27.25
N LYS A 28 -41.68 12.19 -26.40
CA LYS A 28 -41.46 12.21 -24.95
C LYS A 28 -42.21 11.04 -24.29
N ASN A 29 -41.61 10.38 -23.30
CA ASN A 29 -42.39 9.99 -22.13
C ASN A 29 -41.56 9.84 -20.85
N THR A 30 -42.22 10.18 -19.76
CA THR A 30 -41.75 10.55 -18.43
C THR A 30 -41.44 9.40 -17.47
N MET A 31 -40.66 9.75 -16.44
CA MET A 31 -40.19 9.00 -15.28
C MET A 31 -41.22 8.11 -14.54
N ALA A 32 -40.75 6.95 -14.07
CA ALA A 32 -41.25 6.25 -12.86
C ALA A 32 -40.10 5.44 -12.22
N GLY A 33 -39.94 5.54 -10.90
CA GLY A 33 -38.80 5.03 -10.11
C GLY A 33 -38.81 3.51 -9.83
N PRO A 34 -37.75 2.98 -9.21
CA PRO A 34 -37.57 1.54 -9.04
C PRO A 34 -38.36 0.98 -7.86
N SER A 35 -39.12 -0.07 -8.15
CA SER A 35 -39.80 -0.96 -7.20
C SER A 35 -38.84 -1.95 -6.55
N THR A 36 -38.98 -2.15 -5.24
CA THR A 36 -38.35 -3.20 -4.42
C THR A 36 -38.70 -4.62 -4.91
N PRO A 37 -37.76 -5.58 -4.91
CA PRO A 37 -38.09 -6.99 -5.08
C PRO A 37 -38.29 -7.70 -3.72
N SER A 38 -39.42 -8.40 -3.63
CA SER A 38 -39.88 -9.22 -2.51
C SER A 38 -39.01 -10.45 -2.24
N ALA A 39 -38.95 -10.84 -0.97
CA ALA A 39 -38.32 -12.05 -0.48
C ALA A 39 -39.02 -13.33 -0.99
N VAL A 40 -38.22 -14.32 -1.38
CA VAL A 40 -38.67 -15.69 -1.65
C VAL A 40 -38.01 -16.60 -0.61
N SER A 41 -38.83 -17.28 0.20
CA SER A 41 -38.42 -18.30 1.15
C SER A 41 -38.22 -19.64 0.45
N SER A 42 -37.11 -20.32 0.72
CA SER A 42 -36.96 -21.75 0.43
C SER A 42 -36.33 -22.44 1.63
N ASP A 43 -37.17 -23.07 2.44
CA ASP A 43 -36.80 -23.98 3.51
C ASP A 43 -36.29 -25.29 2.92
N THR A 44 -35.06 -25.67 3.24
CA THR A 44 -34.61 -27.06 3.19
C THR A 44 -33.48 -27.26 4.21
N GLU A 45 -33.84 -27.70 5.42
CA GLU A 45 -32.90 -28.06 6.48
C GLU A 45 -32.26 -29.43 6.22
N LEU A 46 -30.93 -29.50 6.27
CA LEU A 46 -30.15 -30.72 6.44
C LEU A 46 -29.46 -30.66 7.82
N PRO A 47 -29.37 -31.76 8.59
CA PRO A 47 -28.97 -31.71 9.99
C PRO A 47 -27.45 -31.54 10.15
N SER A 48 -27.01 -30.31 10.45
CA SER A 48 -25.63 -30.03 10.81
C SER A 48 -25.36 -30.32 12.29
N ARG A 49 -24.43 -31.25 12.53
CA ARG A 49 -23.77 -31.55 13.81
C ARG A 49 -23.34 -30.24 14.52
N PRO A 50 -23.53 -30.08 15.84
CA PRO A 50 -23.23 -28.82 16.51
C PRO A 50 -21.74 -28.53 16.46
N ALA A 51 -21.40 -27.35 15.95
CA ALA A 51 -20.05 -26.81 15.97
C ALA A 51 -19.54 -26.70 17.42
N PRO A 52 -18.24 -26.93 17.68
CA PRO A 52 -17.66 -26.62 18.99
C PRO A 52 -17.91 -25.15 19.28
N LYS A 53 -18.42 -24.84 20.48
CA LYS A 53 -18.63 -23.47 20.94
C LYS A 53 -17.32 -22.70 20.77
N THR A 54 -17.24 -21.86 19.73
CA THR A 54 -16.19 -20.86 19.59
C THR A 54 -16.27 -19.98 20.83
N LYS A 55 -15.27 -20.05 21.69
CA LYS A 55 -15.03 -19.04 22.72
C LYS A 55 -15.10 -17.69 22.00
N GLY A 56 -15.96 -16.81 22.50
CA GLY A 56 -16.35 -15.57 21.83
C GLY A 56 -15.14 -14.79 21.31
N ALA A 57 -15.36 -14.03 20.24
CA ALA A 57 -14.45 -13.00 19.81
C ALA A 57 -13.95 -12.22 21.05
N PRO A 58 -12.64 -11.91 21.13
CA PRO A 58 -12.11 -11.16 22.26
C PRO A 58 -12.94 -9.88 22.45
N PRO A 59 -13.26 -9.50 23.70
CA PRO A 59 -14.08 -8.31 23.94
C PRO A 59 -13.44 -7.11 23.26
N ARG A 60 -14.25 -6.35 22.50
CA ARG A 60 -13.80 -5.09 21.91
C ARG A 60 -13.29 -4.21 23.05
N ASP A 61 -12.04 -3.78 22.97
CA ASP A 61 -11.41 -2.99 24.00
C ASP A 61 -12.08 -1.61 24.05
N ALA A 62 -12.98 -1.42 25.01
CA ALA A 62 -13.74 -0.17 25.19
C ALA A 62 -12.82 1.05 25.41
N ALA A 63 -11.59 0.85 25.89
CA ALA A 63 -10.62 1.93 26.01
C ALA A 63 -10.11 2.38 24.63
N ARG A 64 -9.82 1.42 23.74
CA ARG A 64 -9.40 1.70 22.36
C ARG A 64 -10.50 2.39 21.55
N GLU A 65 -11.75 1.98 21.71
CA GLU A 65 -12.89 2.63 21.04
C GLU A 65 -13.07 4.08 21.50
N ARG A 66 -12.86 4.36 22.80
CA ARG A 66 -12.85 5.73 23.33
C ARG A 66 -11.73 6.58 22.74
N ILE A 67 -10.49 6.07 22.75
CA ILE A 67 -9.34 6.78 22.16
C ILE A 67 -9.58 7.11 20.68
N LEU A 68 -10.18 6.19 19.92
CA LEU A 68 -10.52 6.45 18.52
C LEU A 68 -11.60 7.54 18.39
N ALA A 69 -12.64 7.49 19.21
CA ALA A 69 -13.69 8.50 19.23
C ALA A 69 -13.16 9.88 19.64
N ASP A 70 -12.26 9.93 20.63
CA ASP A 70 -11.61 11.15 21.10
C ASP A 70 -10.72 11.74 19.99
N LYS A 71 -9.88 10.91 19.36
CA LYS A 71 -9.09 11.33 18.19
C LYS A 71 -9.97 11.85 17.06
N MET A 72 -11.06 11.17 16.73
CA MET A 72 -11.99 11.63 15.68
C MET A 72 -12.59 12.98 16.02
N THR A 73 -13.01 13.17 17.28
CA THR A 73 -13.58 14.43 17.77
C THR A 73 -12.55 15.55 17.72
N ALA A 74 -11.32 15.31 18.21
CA ALA A 74 -10.24 16.28 18.18
C ALA A 74 -9.79 16.62 16.75
N THR A 75 -9.76 15.63 15.85
CA THR A 75 -9.47 15.84 14.42
C THR A 75 -10.53 16.73 13.77
N GLN A 76 -11.80 16.47 14.06
CA GLN A 76 -12.91 17.28 13.55
C GLN A 76 -12.85 18.71 14.08
N ALA A 77 -12.53 18.89 15.37
CA ALA A 77 -12.36 20.21 15.99
C ALA A 77 -11.19 20.97 15.36
N LEU A 78 -10.04 20.32 15.14
CA LEU A 78 -8.89 20.92 14.47
C LEU A 78 -9.24 21.36 13.04
N SER A 79 -9.91 20.49 12.27
CA SER A 79 -10.35 20.82 10.91
C SER A 79 -11.35 21.98 10.90
N ALA A 80 -12.25 22.06 11.89
CA ALA A 80 -13.23 23.13 12.00
C ALA A 80 -12.62 24.48 12.41
N ALA A 81 -11.43 24.48 13.02
CA ALA A 81 -10.72 25.70 13.42
C ALA A 81 -10.14 26.48 12.21
N MET A 82 -9.96 25.83 11.05
CA MET A 82 -9.50 26.48 9.81
C MET A 82 -10.43 26.15 8.63
N PRO A 83 -11.67 26.69 8.62
CA PRO A 83 -12.66 26.35 7.58
C PRO A 83 -12.29 26.89 6.20
N TYR A 84 -11.45 27.92 6.13
CA TYR A 84 -10.89 28.47 4.89
C TYR A 84 -9.50 29.09 5.15
N ASN A 85 -8.70 29.22 4.08
CA ASN A 85 -7.41 29.89 4.16
C ASN A 85 -7.58 31.41 4.03
N ALA A 86 -7.71 32.09 5.17
CA ALA A 86 -7.86 33.55 5.22
C ALA A 86 -6.65 34.31 4.64
N ASN A 87 -5.45 33.71 4.68
CA ASN A 87 -4.22 34.32 4.19
C ASN A 87 -3.98 34.11 2.69
N LYS A 88 -4.92 33.48 1.96
CA LYS A 88 -4.76 33.17 0.54
C LYS A 88 -4.45 34.41 -0.31
N ALA A 89 -5.07 35.55 -0.01
CA ALA A 89 -4.80 36.80 -0.73
C ALA A 89 -3.34 37.28 -0.56
N ALA A 90 -2.70 36.95 0.56
CA ALA A 90 -1.32 37.31 0.86
C ALA A 90 -0.28 36.41 0.17
N GLU A 91 -0.72 35.40 -0.61
CA GLU A 91 0.17 34.63 -1.48
C GLU A 91 0.44 35.34 -2.82
N HIS A 92 -0.30 36.41 -3.12
CA HIS A 92 -0.24 37.13 -4.38
C HIS A 92 0.43 38.50 -4.23
N GLY A 93 0.98 39.00 -5.33
CA GLY A 93 1.62 40.31 -5.38
C GLY A 93 3.14 40.26 -5.27
N ARG A 94 3.78 41.38 -5.57
CA ARG A 94 5.25 41.47 -5.65
C ARG A 94 5.91 41.35 -4.29
N ASP A 95 5.34 41.96 -3.27
CA ASP A 95 5.93 42.02 -1.92
C ASP A 95 5.84 40.65 -1.24
N ALA A 96 4.69 39.97 -1.35
CA ALA A 96 4.49 38.61 -0.89
C ALA A 96 5.43 37.59 -1.58
N ALA A 97 5.79 37.82 -2.85
CA ALA A 97 6.74 36.96 -3.55
C ALA A 97 8.18 37.11 -3.05
N LEU A 98 8.53 38.27 -2.48
CA LEU A 98 9.86 38.54 -1.93
C LEU A 98 9.96 38.16 -0.44
N ALA A 99 8.85 38.25 0.29
CA ALA A 99 8.74 37.90 1.69
C ALA A 99 7.40 37.18 1.94
N PRO A 100 7.33 35.86 1.71
CA PRO A 100 6.10 35.12 1.95
C PRO A 100 5.76 35.14 3.44
N PRO A 101 4.49 35.42 3.81
CA PRO A 101 4.08 35.39 5.20
C PRO A 101 4.09 33.95 5.72
N GLU A 102 4.28 33.80 7.03
CA GLU A 102 4.07 32.52 7.70
C GLU A 102 2.59 32.10 7.58
N GLY A 103 2.36 30.83 7.30
CA GLY A 103 1.01 30.27 7.23
C GLY A 103 0.36 30.27 8.61
N THR A 104 -0.96 30.47 8.66
CA THR A 104 -1.71 30.26 9.91
C THR A 104 -1.69 28.78 10.28
N THR A 105 -1.47 28.50 11.56
CA THR A 105 -1.52 27.15 12.14
C THR A 105 -2.54 27.13 13.27
N VAL A 106 -3.04 25.93 13.57
CA VAL A 106 -3.84 25.67 14.77
C VAL A 106 -3.22 24.47 15.45
N GLU A 107 -2.94 24.62 16.75
CA GLU A 107 -2.45 23.51 17.56
C GLU A 107 -3.59 22.52 17.85
N PRO A 108 -3.38 21.21 17.63
CA PRO A 108 -4.36 20.21 18.02
C PRO A 108 -4.56 20.22 19.54
N SER A 109 -5.80 20.09 19.98
CA SER A 109 -6.14 19.94 21.40
C SER A 109 -5.70 18.59 21.99
N ASP A 110 -5.37 17.62 21.13
CA ASP A 110 -4.94 16.27 21.49
C ASP A 110 -3.77 15.83 20.58
N PRO A 111 -2.61 15.43 21.13
CA PRO A 111 -1.48 14.94 20.34
C PRO A 111 -1.81 13.77 19.40
N THR A 112 -2.81 12.94 19.73
CA THR A 112 -3.25 11.79 18.94
C THR A 112 -3.78 12.17 17.56
N VAL A 113 -4.20 13.44 17.36
CA VAL A 113 -4.60 13.97 16.04
C VAL A 113 -3.46 13.87 15.03
N SER A 114 -2.21 14.04 15.48
CA SER A 114 -1.01 13.92 14.64
C SER A 114 -0.48 12.49 14.50
N ALA A 115 -1.03 11.53 15.25
CA ALA A 115 -0.56 10.14 15.25
C ALA A 115 -0.99 9.37 13.99
N SER A 116 -0.15 8.45 13.51
CA SER A 116 -0.45 7.63 12.33
C SER A 116 -1.55 6.59 12.59
N THR A 117 -1.56 5.93 13.75
CA THR A 117 -2.60 4.96 14.13
C THR A 117 -3.00 5.10 15.61
N VAL A 118 -4.21 4.63 15.96
CA VAL A 118 -4.68 4.54 17.37
C VAL A 118 -4.37 3.20 18.02
N SER A 119 -3.82 2.24 17.24
CA SER A 119 -3.50 0.88 17.68
C SER A 119 -2.13 0.74 18.31
N GLU A 120 -1.32 1.79 18.28
CA GLU A 120 -0.11 1.90 19.07
C GLU A 120 -0.53 2.12 20.53
N THR A 121 -0.58 1.04 21.32
CA THR A 121 -1.07 1.04 22.71
C THR A 121 -0.06 1.63 23.71
N THR A 122 0.40 2.87 23.43
CA THR A 122 0.92 3.93 24.33
C THR A 122 2.30 3.65 25.00
N ALA A 123 3.22 4.62 25.21
CA ALA A 123 3.16 6.08 25.40
C ALA A 123 4.18 6.87 24.54
N SER A 124 4.05 8.22 24.35
CA SER A 124 4.97 9.38 24.72
C SER A 124 4.78 10.76 24.10
N ASP A 125 5.65 11.71 24.50
CA ASP A 125 6.16 12.95 23.87
C ASP A 125 6.55 12.91 22.36
N LYS A 126 6.49 11.75 21.72
CA LYS A 126 5.85 11.46 20.43
C LYS A 126 5.33 10.00 20.46
N VAL A 127 6.19 9.07 20.95
CA VAL A 127 6.00 7.74 21.64
C VAL A 127 7.37 7.26 22.30
N GLY A 128 7.50 6.52 23.43
CA GLY A 128 8.43 6.77 24.58
C GLY A 128 7.77 6.67 26.00
N ALA A 129 8.47 6.45 27.11
CA ALA A 129 9.19 5.23 27.38
C ALA A 129 8.34 4.23 28.21
N GLY A 130 8.35 2.95 27.81
CA GLY A 130 8.26 1.79 28.72
C GLY A 130 6.98 0.95 28.62
N THR A 131 6.95 -0.31 28.16
CA THR A 131 8.04 -1.26 27.89
C THR A 131 7.52 -2.36 26.95
N PRO A 132 7.88 -2.42 25.65
CA PRO A 132 7.65 -3.61 24.85
C PRO A 132 8.61 -4.73 25.30
N PRO A 133 8.20 -6.01 25.34
CA PRO A 133 9.09 -7.11 25.68
C PRO A 133 10.35 -7.09 24.80
N GLN A 134 11.53 -7.16 25.43
CA GLN A 134 12.82 -7.17 24.73
C GLN A 134 13.02 -8.49 23.98
N GLY A 135 13.49 -8.38 22.73
CA GLY A 135 14.20 -9.42 22.00
C GLY A 135 15.07 -8.78 20.91
N ILE A 136 16.20 -9.40 20.58
CA ILE A 136 17.36 -8.75 19.94
C ILE A 136 17.44 -9.08 18.42
N ASN A 137 18.06 -8.18 17.66
CA ASN A 137 18.43 -8.20 16.23
C ASN A 137 19.66 -7.31 16.18
N PRO A 138 20.60 -7.58 15.28
CA PRO A 138 21.67 -6.64 14.97
C PRO A 138 21.17 -5.27 14.45
N ALA A 139 19.93 -5.19 13.95
CA ALA A 139 19.12 -3.99 13.68
C ALA A 139 17.99 -3.71 14.72
N ASN A 140 18.09 -4.26 15.95
CA ASN A 140 17.15 -4.05 17.09
C ASN A 140 17.74 -3.08 18.11
N ALA A 141 18.20 -1.93 17.65
CA ALA A 141 17.92 -0.74 18.44
C ALA A 141 16.40 -0.47 18.35
N PRO A 142 15.78 0.13 19.37
CA PRO A 142 14.45 0.72 19.20
C PRO A 142 14.42 1.52 17.90
N LEU A 143 13.39 1.35 17.07
CA LEU A 143 13.26 2.14 15.83
C LEU A 143 13.21 3.65 16.10
N ASP A 144 13.07 4.05 17.37
CA ASP A 144 13.09 5.44 17.85
C ASP A 144 14.29 6.24 17.34
N HIS A 145 15.47 5.65 17.18
CA HIS A 145 16.65 6.36 16.65
C HIS A 145 16.50 6.85 15.20
N VAL A 146 15.59 6.26 14.42
CA VAL A 146 15.27 6.67 13.04
C VAL A 146 13.86 7.28 12.91
N ARG A 147 13.14 7.47 14.02
CA ARG A 147 11.86 8.18 14.03
C ARG A 147 12.10 9.68 14.00
N VAL A 148 11.26 10.40 13.26
CA VAL A 148 11.35 11.86 13.13
C VAL A 148 10.07 12.50 13.67
N ASP A 149 10.22 13.49 14.55
CA ASP A 149 9.16 14.44 14.89
C ASP A 149 9.30 15.76 14.12
N SER A 150 8.24 16.14 13.41
CA SER A 150 8.17 17.41 12.69
C SER A 150 7.43 18.49 13.49
N GLY A 151 6.82 18.15 14.62
CA GLY A 151 6.10 19.11 15.48
C GLY A 151 7.00 20.26 15.94
N GLY A 152 6.57 21.49 15.67
CA GLY A 152 7.31 22.71 16.02
C GLY A 152 8.68 22.87 15.33
N GLN A 153 9.01 22.02 14.36
CA GLN A 153 10.30 22.08 13.66
C GLN A 153 10.22 22.97 12.42
N ALA A 154 11.30 23.70 12.14
CA ALA A 154 11.44 24.45 10.90
C ALA A 154 11.58 23.49 9.72
N LEU A 155 10.92 23.81 8.59
CA LEU A 155 11.16 23.11 7.35
C LEU A 155 12.59 23.36 6.86
N THR A 156 13.32 22.28 6.57
CA THR A 156 14.73 22.33 6.15
C THR A 156 14.95 21.50 4.88
N THR A 157 16.07 21.75 4.21
CA THR A 157 16.65 20.87 3.18
C THR A 157 17.23 19.60 3.82
N SER A 158 17.62 18.63 2.98
CA SER A 158 18.30 17.41 3.44
C SER A 158 19.62 17.67 4.20
N LEU A 159 20.23 18.84 3.99
CA LEU A 159 21.45 19.30 4.67
C LEU A 159 21.18 20.18 5.91
N GLY A 160 19.92 20.32 6.33
CA GLY A 160 19.53 21.11 7.51
C GLY A 160 19.43 22.63 7.29
N VAL A 161 19.53 23.11 6.04
CA VAL A 161 19.34 24.54 5.73
C VAL A 161 17.86 24.89 5.82
N LYS A 162 17.49 25.85 6.66
CA LYS A 162 16.11 26.34 6.82
C LYS A 162 15.56 26.91 5.52
N ILE A 163 14.34 26.51 5.16
CA ILE A 163 13.66 26.96 3.94
C ILE A 163 12.74 28.13 4.29
N ALA A 164 13.03 29.31 3.75
CA ALA A 164 12.18 30.49 3.93
C ALA A 164 10.91 30.46 3.05
N ASN A 165 11.01 29.93 1.82
CA ASN A 165 9.91 29.86 0.88
C ASN A 165 9.87 28.47 0.21
N ASN A 166 8.85 27.68 0.54
CA ASN A 166 8.60 26.37 -0.09
C ASN A 166 7.51 26.40 -1.18
N GLN A 167 7.07 27.60 -1.57
CA GLN A 167 5.96 27.82 -2.51
C GLN A 167 6.45 28.20 -3.91
N SER A 168 7.70 28.62 -4.05
CA SER A 168 8.22 29.20 -5.29
C SER A 168 9.65 28.78 -5.56
N SER A 169 9.97 28.57 -6.84
CA SER A 169 11.34 28.45 -7.33
C SER A 169 12.02 29.83 -7.39
N LEU A 170 13.35 29.84 -7.24
CA LEU A 170 14.20 31.00 -7.50
C LEU A 170 14.23 31.30 -9.01
N LYS A 171 13.94 32.55 -9.38
CA LYS A 171 13.80 33.01 -10.76
C LYS A 171 14.56 34.30 -11.01
N ALA A 172 14.96 34.55 -12.26
CA ALA A 172 15.47 35.85 -12.73
C ALA A 172 14.33 36.88 -12.84
N GLY A 173 13.84 37.37 -11.71
CA GLY A 173 12.67 38.24 -11.61
C GLY A 173 11.34 37.48 -11.46
N LEU A 174 10.27 38.19 -11.10
CA LEU A 174 8.99 37.57 -10.67
C LEU A 174 8.38 36.61 -11.70
N ARG A 175 8.51 36.94 -12.99
CA ARG A 175 8.01 36.16 -14.13
C ARG A 175 9.14 35.70 -15.06
N GLY A 176 10.37 35.64 -14.55
CA GLY A 176 11.53 35.17 -15.31
C GLY A 176 11.70 33.65 -15.27
N PRO A 177 12.73 33.14 -15.97
CA PRO A 177 13.10 31.72 -15.92
C PRO A 177 13.62 31.33 -14.54
N THR A 178 13.45 30.05 -14.19
CA THR A 178 14.05 29.43 -12.99
C THR A 178 15.57 29.34 -13.13
N LEU A 179 16.29 29.59 -12.03
CA LEU A 179 17.75 29.55 -11.99
C LEU A 179 18.27 28.20 -11.52
N LEU A 180 19.39 27.73 -12.12
CA LEU A 180 20.02 26.46 -11.75
C LEU A 180 20.67 26.50 -10.35
N GLU A 181 21.02 27.69 -9.87
CA GLU A 181 21.59 27.87 -8.53
C GLU A 181 20.59 27.56 -7.39
N ASP A 182 19.30 27.39 -7.71
CA ASP A 182 18.27 26.96 -6.75
C ASP A 182 18.51 25.52 -6.28
N PHE A 183 19.32 25.38 -5.23
CA PHE A 183 19.63 24.09 -4.64
C PHE A 183 18.47 23.50 -3.82
N ILE A 184 17.58 24.34 -3.28
CA ILE A 184 16.40 23.89 -2.52
C ILE A 184 15.43 23.16 -3.46
N LEU A 185 15.13 23.77 -4.61
CA LEU A 185 14.31 23.14 -5.64
C LEU A 185 14.92 21.82 -6.10
N ARG A 186 16.22 21.82 -6.43
CA ARG A 186 16.90 20.63 -6.93
C ARG A 186 16.94 19.52 -5.88
N ASP A 187 17.24 19.82 -4.62
CA ASP A 187 17.23 18.84 -3.53
C ASP A 187 15.84 18.16 -3.42
N LYS A 188 14.78 18.96 -3.36
CA LYS A 188 13.40 18.47 -3.25
C LYS A 188 12.96 17.62 -4.46
N ILE A 189 13.21 18.10 -5.69
CA ILE A 189 12.80 17.39 -6.90
C ILE A 189 13.66 16.14 -7.12
N THR A 190 14.97 16.19 -6.83
CA THR A 190 15.84 15.03 -6.95
C THR A 190 15.38 13.90 -6.03
N HIS A 191 15.00 14.22 -4.78
CA HIS A 191 14.45 13.20 -3.88
C HIS A 191 13.13 12.61 -4.43
N PHE A 192 12.21 13.46 -4.89
CA PHE A 192 10.94 13.03 -5.49
C PHE A 192 11.13 12.09 -6.70
N ASP A 193 12.01 12.47 -7.64
CA ASP A 193 12.29 11.72 -8.86
C ASP A 193 12.85 10.31 -8.58
N HIS A 194 13.43 10.10 -7.39
CA HIS A 194 14.07 8.85 -6.97
C HIS A 194 13.31 8.14 -5.83
N GLU A 195 12.06 8.51 -5.55
CA GLU A 195 11.26 7.85 -4.49
C GLU A 195 10.95 6.38 -4.81
N ARG A 196 10.83 6.03 -6.09
CA ARG A 196 10.38 4.70 -6.51
C ARG A 196 11.56 3.74 -6.58
N ILE A 197 11.58 2.78 -5.66
CA ILE A 197 12.40 1.57 -5.78
C ILE A 197 11.63 0.48 -6.55
N PRO A 198 12.34 -0.48 -7.19
CA PRO A 198 11.71 -1.64 -7.80
C PRO A 198 10.84 -2.38 -6.78
N GLU A 199 9.68 -2.82 -7.24
CA GLU A 199 8.85 -3.71 -6.44
C GLU A 199 9.39 -5.14 -6.46
N ARG A 200 8.82 -6.00 -5.61
CA ARG A 200 9.15 -7.43 -5.61
C ARG A 200 8.61 -8.06 -6.90
N VAL A 201 9.36 -8.98 -7.51
CA VAL A 201 8.95 -9.68 -8.74
C VAL A 201 7.60 -10.40 -8.56
N VAL A 202 7.45 -11.07 -7.42
CA VAL A 202 6.21 -11.66 -6.92
C VAL A 202 5.92 -11.13 -5.52
N HIS A 203 4.69 -11.21 -5.06
CA HIS A 203 4.29 -10.69 -3.75
C HIS A 203 4.53 -9.18 -3.59
N ALA A 204 4.36 -8.41 -4.67
CA ALA A 204 4.53 -6.96 -4.68
C ALA A 204 3.48 -6.27 -3.80
N ARG A 205 2.21 -6.62 -3.97
CA ARG A 205 1.11 -6.14 -3.11
C ARG A 205 1.11 -6.86 -1.78
N GLY A 206 1.29 -6.11 -0.70
CA GLY A 206 1.27 -6.68 0.65
C GLY A 206 1.34 -5.64 1.76
N SER A 207 0.95 -6.07 2.95
CA SER A 207 0.83 -5.26 4.16
C SER A 207 1.56 -5.95 5.30
N GLY A 208 2.18 -5.18 6.20
CA GLY A 208 2.94 -5.73 7.31
C GLY A 208 2.56 -5.15 8.66
N ALA A 209 2.89 -5.91 9.71
CA ALA A 209 2.61 -5.56 11.09
C ALA A 209 3.70 -6.11 12.03
N HIS A 210 3.94 -5.39 13.12
CA HIS A 210 4.79 -5.85 14.22
C HIS A 210 4.00 -6.71 15.21
N GLY A 211 4.70 -7.61 15.90
CA GLY A 211 4.14 -8.44 16.96
C GLY A 211 5.23 -9.19 17.72
N TYR A 212 4.82 -10.23 18.44
CA TYR A 212 5.74 -11.17 19.08
C TYR A 212 5.20 -12.60 18.95
N PHE A 213 6.11 -13.56 18.97
CA PHE A 213 5.84 -14.97 19.17
C PHE A 213 6.15 -15.33 20.62
N GLU A 214 5.39 -16.23 21.23
CA GLU A 214 5.65 -16.74 22.57
C GLU A 214 5.68 -18.28 22.52
N SER A 215 6.78 -18.89 22.94
CA SER A 215 6.83 -20.36 23.03
C SER A 215 5.97 -20.83 24.20
N TYR A 216 5.17 -21.88 24.03
CA TYR A 216 4.36 -22.41 25.13
C TYR A 216 5.17 -23.30 26.08
N GLU A 217 6.15 -24.02 25.54
CA GLU A 217 6.98 -25.00 26.24
C GLU A 217 8.44 -24.84 25.81
N ASP A 218 9.35 -25.45 26.56
CA ASP A 218 10.73 -25.66 26.11
C ASP A 218 10.75 -26.83 25.12
N LEU A 219 11.28 -26.61 23.92
CA LEU A 219 11.41 -27.62 22.87
C LEU A 219 12.88 -27.98 22.61
N SER A 220 13.78 -27.76 23.59
CA SER A 220 15.21 -28.07 23.51
C SER A 220 15.51 -29.54 23.20
N ASP A 221 14.58 -30.45 23.53
CA ASP A 221 14.63 -31.87 23.16
C ASP A 221 14.51 -32.12 21.65
N LEU A 222 13.88 -31.21 20.90
CA LEU A 222 13.63 -31.31 19.46
C LEU A 222 14.52 -30.38 18.62
N THR A 223 14.86 -29.21 19.15
CA THR A 223 15.59 -28.17 18.40
C THR A 223 16.40 -27.27 19.34
N MET A 224 17.55 -26.82 18.85
CA MET A 224 18.37 -25.79 19.52
C MET A 224 17.97 -24.35 19.13
N ALA A 225 16.90 -24.16 18.36
CA ALA A 225 16.54 -22.85 17.83
C ALA A 225 16.07 -21.89 18.93
N ALA A 226 16.70 -20.70 18.98
CA ALA A 226 16.51 -19.71 20.03
C ALA A 226 15.05 -19.33 20.38
N PRO A 227 14.08 -19.26 19.44
CA PRO A 227 12.69 -18.95 19.80
C PRO A 227 12.00 -19.99 20.70
N PHE A 228 12.50 -21.23 20.73
CA PHE A 228 11.85 -22.37 21.40
C PHE A 228 12.63 -22.89 22.62
N ALA A 229 13.68 -22.19 23.05
CA ALA A 229 14.59 -22.64 24.10
C ALA A 229 14.02 -22.55 25.53
N GLU A 230 12.87 -21.90 25.74
CA GLU A 230 12.23 -21.76 27.04
C GLU A 230 10.72 -21.52 26.89
N ALA A 231 9.92 -22.07 27.79
CA ALA A 231 8.50 -21.78 27.90
C ALA A 231 8.26 -20.29 28.28
N GLY A 232 7.31 -19.64 27.61
CA GLY A 232 7.01 -18.21 27.80
C GLY A 232 8.00 -17.26 27.11
N LYS A 233 9.04 -17.75 26.44
CA LYS A 233 10.00 -16.89 25.73
C LYS A 233 9.31 -16.11 24.63
N ARG A 234 9.39 -14.77 24.71
CA ARG A 234 8.86 -13.86 23.69
C ARG A 234 9.92 -13.46 22.69
N THR A 235 9.67 -13.76 21.42
CA THR A 235 10.52 -13.36 20.29
C THR A 235 9.81 -12.29 19.46
N PRO A 236 10.34 -11.05 19.38
CA PRO A 236 9.78 -10.03 18.53
C PRO A 236 9.78 -10.46 17.06
N LEU A 237 8.75 -10.04 16.32
CA LEU A 237 8.64 -10.37 14.91
C LEU A 237 8.00 -9.26 14.08
N PHE A 238 8.22 -9.35 12.78
CA PHE A 238 7.50 -8.57 11.77
C PHE A 238 6.89 -9.53 10.75
N VAL A 239 5.58 -9.38 10.53
CA VAL A 239 4.85 -10.16 9.54
C VAL A 239 4.60 -9.31 8.31
N ARG A 240 4.67 -9.93 7.13
CA ARG A 240 4.15 -9.37 5.88
C ARG A 240 3.22 -10.35 5.18
N PHE A 241 1.97 -9.94 5.02
CA PHE A 241 0.97 -10.62 4.18
C PHE A 241 1.02 -10.06 2.76
N SER A 242 0.69 -10.88 1.76
CA SER A 242 0.73 -10.45 0.36
C SER A 242 -0.16 -11.29 -0.54
N THR A 243 -0.59 -10.76 -1.67
CA THR A 243 -0.97 -11.57 -2.85
C THR A 243 0.30 -12.01 -3.58
N VAL A 244 0.23 -12.65 -4.75
CA VAL A 244 1.43 -13.12 -5.49
C VAL A 244 1.59 -12.40 -6.82
N VAL A 245 0.55 -12.43 -7.65
CA VAL A 245 0.64 -12.08 -9.08
C VAL A 245 0.58 -10.57 -9.28
N GLY A 246 -0.28 -9.90 -8.52
CA GLY A 246 -0.53 -8.48 -8.66
C GLY A 246 0.70 -7.60 -8.41
N GLU A 247 0.82 -6.52 -9.17
CA GLU A 247 1.79 -5.43 -8.91
C GLU A 247 1.44 -4.68 -7.62
N ARG A 248 2.32 -3.79 -7.11
CA ARG A 248 2.13 -3.13 -5.81
C ARG A 248 0.77 -2.39 -5.64
N GLY A 249 0.19 -1.96 -6.76
CA GLY A 249 -1.08 -1.22 -6.83
C GLY A 249 -2.33 -2.09 -7.08
N SER A 250 -2.20 -3.43 -7.10
CA SER A 250 -3.34 -4.31 -7.34
C SER A 250 -4.32 -4.36 -6.16
N THR A 251 -5.49 -4.97 -6.39
CA THR A 251 -6.49 -5.22 -5.34
C THR A 251 -6.03 -6.28 -4.33
N ASP A 252 -6.48 -6.16 -3.08
CA ASP A 252 -6.24 -7.14 -2.01
C ASP A 252 -7.15 -8.39 -2.12
N LEU A 253 -8.29 -8.24 -2.82
CA LEU A 253 -9.35 -9.25 -2.88
C LEU A 253 -9.27 -10.16 -4.11
N ALA A 254 -8.16 -10.13 -4.85
CA ALA A 254 -7.95 -10.99 -6.02
C ALA A 254 -8.01 -12.48 -5.63
N ARG A 255 -8.54 -13.34 -6.50
CA ARG A 255 -8.36 -14.79 -6.37
C ARG A 255 -6.89 -15.11 -6.64
N ASP A 256 -6.15 -15.42 -5.58
CA ASP A 256 -4.71 -15.58 -5.63
C ASP A 256 -4.24 -16.38 -4.39
N VAL A 257 -3.03 -16.88 -4.42
CA VAL A 257 -2.35 -17.37 -3.21
C VAL A 257 -2.03 -16.18 -2.31
N ARG A 258 -1.96 -16.41 -0.99
CA ARG A 258 -1.53 -15.40 -0.04
C ARG A 258 -0.20 -15.78 0.57
N GLY A 259 0.80 -14.93 0.40
CA GLY A 259 2.06 -15.04 1.12
C GLY A 259 1.90 -14.62 2.56
N PHE A 260 2.50 -15.39 3.47
CA PHE A 260 2.58 -15.15 4.90
C PHE A 260 4.06 -15.29 5.31
N ALA A 261 4.78 -14.18 5.26
CA ALA A 261 6.19 -14.14 5.65
C ALA A 261 6.33 -13.59 7.07
N VAL A 262 7.01 -14.33 7.94
CA VAL A 262 7.29 -13.95 9.33
C VAL A 262 8.79 -13.85 9.52
N LYS A 263 9.27 -12.67 9.91
CA LYS A 263 10.65 -12.43 10.33
C LYS A 263 10.72 -12.44 11.84
N PHE A 264 11.40 -13.43 12.40
CA PHE A 264 11.71 -13.53 13.82
C PHE A 264 13.05 -12.85 14.10
N TYR A 265 13.05 -11.96 15.08
CA TYR A 265 14.24 -11.30 15.59
C TYR A 265 14.72 -12.07 16.82
N THR A 266 15.58 -13.05 16.60
CA THR A 266 16.05 -13.96 17.65
C THR A 266 17.42 -13.55 18.17
N ASP A 267 17.74 -13.98 19.39
CA ASP A 267 19.03 -13.69 20.03
C ASP A 267 20.23 -14.35 19.31
N GLU A 268 19.97 -15.33 18.45
CA GLU A 268 20.97 -16.08 17.66
C GLU A 268 20.90 -15.78 16.15
N GLY A 269 20.23 -14.70 15.78
CA GLY A 269 20.11 -14.24 14.40
C GLY A 269 18.68 -14.18 13.91
N ASN A 270 18.47 -13.48 12.80
CA ASN A 270 17.14 -13.34 12.22
C ASN A 270 16.75 -14.63 11.51
N TRP A 271 15.54 -15.11 11.78
CA TRP A 271 14.97 -16.27 11.10
C TRP A 271 13.73 -15.86 10.33
N ASP A 272 13.68 -16.19 9.03
CA ASP A 272 12.55 -15.88 8.16
C ASP A 272 11.77 -17.16 7.83
N LEU A 273 10.55 -17.25 8.33
CA LEU A 273 9.58 -18.27 7.93
C LEU A 273 8.71 -17.69 6.79
N VAL A 274 9.08 -18.02 5.56
CA VAL A 274 8.43 -17.49 4.35
C VAL A 274 7.47 -18.54 3.79
N GLY A 275 6.20 -18.46 4.22
CA GLY A 275 5.16 -19.41 3.84
C GLY A 275 4.05 -18.81 2.97
N ASN A 276 3.08 -19.66 2.64
CA ASN A 276 1.81 -19.30 2.01
C ASN A 276 0.64 -19.74 2.91
N ASN A 277 -0.57 -19.30 2.57
CA ASN A 277 -1.81 -19.74 3.22
C ASN A 277 -2.29 -21.14 2.78
N ILE A 278 -1.60 -21.79 1.86
CA ILE A 278 -1.94 -23.09 1.28
C ILE A 278 -0.77 -24.07 1.56
N PRO A 279 -1.02 -25.33 1.96
CA PRO A 279 0.01 -26.24 2.47
C PRO A 279 0.90 -26.88 1.38
N ILE A 280 0.71 -26.52 0.12
CA ILE A 280 1.45 -27.04 -1.04
C ILE A 280 1.76 -25.90 -2.01
N PHE A 281 2.51 -26.21 -3.06
CA PHE A 281 2.86 -25.27 -4.12
C PHE A 281 2.53 -25.82 -5.51
N PHE A 282 2.55 -24.94 -6.53
CA PHE A 282 2.18 -25.26 -7.91
C PHE A 282 3.15 -26.20 -8.63
N ILE A 283 4.42 -26.20 -8.24
CA ILE A 283 5.52 -26.88 -8.95
C ILE A 283 6.38 -27.66 -7.96
N GLN A 284 7.06 -28.69 -8.48
CA GLN A 284 7.96 -29.53 -7.68
C GLN A 284 9.40 -29.02 -7.67
N ASP A 285 9.88 -28.46 -8.78
CA ASP A 285 11.27 -27.99 -8.94
C ASP A 285 11.32 -26.47 -9.17
N ALA A 286 12.23 -25.79 -8.46
CA ALA A 286 12.44 -24.35 -8.55
C ALA A 286 12.84 -23.87 -9.96
N MET A 287 13.42 -24.73 -10.80
CA MET A 287 13.76 -24.40 -12.18
C MET A 287 12.51 -24.00 -13.00
N LYS A 288 11.32 -24.51 -12.64
CA LYS A 288 10.04 -24.16 -13.29
C LYS A 288 9.40 -22.88 -12.76
N PHE A 289 9.97 -22.26 -11.72
CA PHE A 289 9.40 -21.06 -11.10
C PHE A 289 9.24 -19.89 -12.07
N PRO A 290 10.24 -19.54 -12.90
CA PRO A 290 10.08 -18.48 -13.90
C PRO A 290 8.98 -18.80 -14.93
N ASP A 291 8.87 -20.06 -15.36
CA ASP A 291 7.84 -20.48 -16.33
C ASP A 291 6.43 -20.28 -15.75
N LEU A 292 6.20 -20.75 -14.52
CA LEU A 292 4.93 -20.57 -13.82
C LEU A 292 4.62 -19.08 -13.61
N VAL A 293 5.59 -18.30 -13.14
CA VAL A 293 5.38 -16.88 -12.83
C VAL A 293 5.09 -16.10 -14.11
N HIS A 294 5.80 -16.36 -15.21
CA HIS A 294 5.51 -15.75 -16.51
C HIS A 294 4.14 -16.17 -17.04
N ALA A 295 3.75 -17.43 -16.86
CA ALA A 295 2.44 -17.93 -17.29
C ALA A 295 1.28 -17.34 -16.49
N VAL A 296 1.44 -17.02 -15.20
CA VAL A 296 0.36 -16.45 -14.39
C VAL A 296 0.32 -14.90 -14.41
N LYS A 297 1.46 -14.26 -14.63
CA LYS A 297 1.59 -12.78 -14.72
C LYS A 297 0.84 -12.23 -15.94
N PRO A 298 0.62 -10.90 -15.99
CA PRO A 298 0.03 -10.27 -17.16
C PRO A 298 0.83 -10.59 -18.42
N GLU A 299 0.14 -10.91 -19.52
CA GLU A 299 0.79 -11.33 -20.75
C GLU A 299 1.69 -10.22 -21.32
N PRO A 300 2.88 -10.56 -21.82
CA PRO A 300 3.96 -9.59 -22.02
C PRO A 300 3.69 -8.58 -23.14
N HIS A 301 2.77 -8.90 -24.06
CA HIS A 301 2.50 -8.05 -25.23
C HIS A 301 1.56 -6.88 -24.94
N HIS A 302 0.75 -6.97 -23.87
CA HIS A 302 -0.21 -5.91 -23.49
C HIS A 302 -0.33 -5.66 -21.97
N GLY A 303 0.38 -6.41 -21.12
CA GLY A 303 0.39 -6.19 -19.68
C GLY A 303 -0.96 -6.45 -19.00
N MET A 304 -1.72 -7.46 -19.47
CA MET A 304 -3.04 -7.81 -18.91
C MET A 304 -3.19 -9.33 -18.80
N PRO A 305 -4.08 -9.84 -17.92
CA PRO A 305 -4.83 -9.11 -16.90
C PRO A 305 -4.00 -8.83 -15.64
N GLN A 306 -4.36 -7.78 -14.90
CA GLN A 306 -3.77 -7.51 -13.58
C GLN A 306 -4.39 -8.41 -12.51
N ALA A 307 -3.55 -9.01 -11.66
CA ALA A 307 -3.95 -9.79 -10.49
C ALA A 307 -5.05 -10.84 -10.78
N GLY A 308 -4.90 -11.60 -11.86
CA GLY A 308 -5.82 -12.68 -12.21
C GLY A 308 -5.14 -13.77 -12.99
N SER A 309 -5.50 -15.03 -12.71
CA SER A 309 -5.05 -16.22 -13.43
C SER A 309 -6.04 -16.65 -14.53
N ALA A 310 -7.11 -15.87 -14.75
CA ALA A 310 -8.15 -16.16 -15.72
C ALA A 310 -7.76 -15.65 -17.13
N HIS A 311 -6.68 -16.21 -17.69
CA HIS A 311 -6.19 -15.93 -19.03
C HIS A 311 -5.44 -17.14 -19.61
N ASP A 312 -5.27 -17.14 -20.93
CA ASP A 312 -4.85 -18.29 -21.72
C ASP A 312 -3.47 -18.82 -21.30
N THR A 313 -2.48 -17.95 -21.07
CA THR A 313 -1.12 -18.42 -20.77
C THR A 313 -1.01 -19.20 -19.45
N PHE A 314 -1.80 -18.84 -18.44
CA PHE A 314 -1.84 -19.60 -17.19
C PHE A 314 -2.47 -20.98 -17.38
N TRP A 315 -3.60 -21.03 -18.09
CA TRP A 315 -4.32 -22.28 -18.31
C TRP A 315 -3.64 -23.20 -19.32
N ASP A 316 -2.85 -22.67 -20.25
CA ASP A 316 -1.96 -23.44 -21.12
C ASP A 316 -0.87 -24.14 -20.29
N PHE A 317 -0.15 -23.40 -19.44
CA PHE A 317 0.82 -24.01 -18.50
C PHE A 317 0.15 -25.06 -17.62
N ALA A 318 -1.01 -24.73 -17.06
CA ALA A 318 -1.74 -25.63 -16.17
C ALA A 318 -2.22 -26.91 -16.86
N GLY A 319 -2.61 -26.83 -18.14
CA GLY A 319 -3.03 -27.97 -18.95
C GLY A 319 -1.88 -28.91 -19.32
N LEU A 320 -0.65 -28.40 -19.38
CA LEU A 320 0.55 -29.16 -19.76
C LEU A 320 1.34 -29.69 -18.55
N MET A 321 1.10 -29.18 -17.34
CA MET A 321 1.86 -29.49 -16.13
C MET A 321 0.97 -30.11 -15.04
N PRO A 322 0.65 -31.43 -15.09
CA PRO A 322 -0.32 -32.03 -14.17
C PRO A 322 0.06 -31.97 -12.69
N GLU A 323 1.34 -31.75 -12.34
CA GLU A 323 1.78 -31.53 -10.95
C GLU A 323 1.06 -30.34 -10.27
N ILE A 324 0.60 -29.38 -11.06
CA ILE A 324 -0.10 -28.18 -10.60
C ILE A 324 -1.51 -28.45 -10.04
N THR A 325 -2.10 -29.60 -10.42
CA THR A 325 -3.53 -29.88 -10.25
C THR A 325 -3.98 -29.75 -8.80
N HIS A 326 -3.16 -30.21 -7.85
CA HIS A 326 -3.51 -30.10 -6.43
C HIS A 326 -3.62 -28.62 -6.00
N MET A 327 -2.70 -27.76 -6.46
CA MET A 327 -2.73 -26.34 -6.13
C MET A 327 -3.92 -25.61 -6.77
N LEU A 328 -4.32 -26.00 -7.99
CA LEU A 328 -5.51 -25.47 -8.64
C LEU A 328 -6.77 -25.69 -7.81
N MET A 329 -6.91 -26.87 -7.20
CA MET A 329 -8.07 -27.19 -6.36
C MET A 329 -8.18 -26.30 -5.10
N TRP A 330 -7.07 -25.73 -4.61
CA TRP A 330 -7.10 -24.81 -3.47
C TRP A 330 -7.44 -23.37 -3.85
N VAL A 331 -6.99 -22.90 -5.02
CA VAL A 331 -7.13 -21.51 -5.43
C VAL A 331 -8.45 -21.23 -6.16
N MET A 332 -9.12 -22.26 -6.67
CA MET A 332 -10.46 -22.20 -7.29
C MET A 332 -11.58 -22.35 -6.26
#